data_AF-A0AA96ZUX6-F1
#
_entry.id   AF-A0AA96ZUX6-F1
#
_cell.length_a   1.000
_cell.length_b   1.000
_cell.length_c   1.000
_cell.angle_alpha   90.00
_cell.angle_beta   90.00
_cell.angle_gamma   90.00
#
_symmetry.space_group_name_H-M   'P 1'
#
loop_
_entity.id
_entity.type
_entity.pdbx_description
1 polymer ?
#
loop_
_entity_poly.entity_id
_entity_poly.type
_entity_poly.pdbx_seq_one_letter_code
_entity_poly.pdbx_strand_id
1 'polypeptide(L)'
;MKISVLGPAGSYSEKAALLFFSKCRPDDEKELMYSPTIENAVLNLFNEEQPADFAVIPLENSIEGAVGISMDLLNEKEVTINAEIIIRIEHSLLSLETSLFNIETVYSHPQGLYQCRNFLREKLKNARLAETDSTSKAAQMAAANPKRAAIASAEAGRKYGLNILETNIQSVKNNRTRFVLISKNDAIGISKSKEMMDSVSDAFEKKNGKMDLKTSVISYLKNDQPGALYHILGAFFKHNINLTRIESRPAKKELGDYCFYIDFEGDRSDEGVQDALKEAATQSDRLKILGTYGRLSE
;
A
#
# COMPACT_ATOMS: atom_id res chain seq x y z
N MET A 1 -19.44 -7.44 1.49
CA MET A 1 -18.62 -6.24 1.69
C MET A 1 -18.04 -5.77 0.37
N LYS A 2 -18.08 -4.47 0.10
CA LYS A 2 -17.53 -3.83 -1.09
C LYS A 2 -16.14 -3.27 -0.79
N ILE A 3 -15.15 -3.66 -1.58
CA ILE A 3 -13.75 -3.32 -1.36
C ILE A 3 -13.21 -2.63 -2.60
N SER A 4 -12.85 -1.36 -2.46
CA SER A 4 -12.32 -0.53 -3.52
C SER A 4 -10.81 -0.73 -3.67
N VAL A 5 -10.35 -1.05 -4.88
CA VAL A 5 -8.94 -1.31 -5.17
C VAL A 5 -8.50 -0.62 -6.46
N LEU A 6 -7.22 -0.27 -6.56
CA LEU A 6 -6.65 0.14 -7.84
C LEU A 6 -6.69 -1.03 -8.83
N GLY A 7 -7.44 -0.85 -9.92
CA GLY A 7 -7.58 -1.83 -10.99
C GLY A 7 -6.51 -1.73 -12.08
N PRO A 8 -6.69 -2.47 -13.19
CA PRO A 8 -7.70 -3.51 -13.38
C PRO A 8 -7.38 -4.79 -12.59
N ALA A 9 -8.28 -5.76 -12.70
CA ALA A 9 -8.13 -7.11 -12.20
C ALA A 9 -6.71 -7.69 -12.40
N GLY A 10 -6.18 -8.35 -11.37
CA GLY A 10 -4.82 -8.92 -11.34
C GLY A 10 -3.74 -7.95 -10.84
N SER A 11 -4.12 -6.77 -10.36
CA SER A 11 -3.18 -5.82 -9.75
C SER A 11 -2.66 -6.32 -8.39
N TYR A 12 -1.54 -5.76 -7.93
CA TYR A 12 -1.04 -6.03 -6.58
C TYR A 12 -2.00 -5.50 -5.50
N SER A 13 -2.78 -4.45 -5.78
CA SER A 13 -3.83 -3.96 -4.87
C SER A 13 -4.97 -4.96 -4.71
N GLU A 14 -5.35 -5.68 -5.77
CA GLU A 14 -6.27 -6.82 -5.66
C GLU A 14 -5.68 -7.92 -4.77
N LYS A 15 -4.42 -8.31 -5.01
CA LYS A 15 -3.75 -9.32 -4.17
C LYS A 15 -3.75 -8.91 -2.69
N ALA A 16 -3.46 -7.64 -2.40
CA ALA A 16 -3.52 -7.11 -1.04
C ALA A 16 -4.92 -7.21 -0.44
N ALA A 17 -5.95 -6.79 -1.17
CA ALA A 17 -7.33 -6.90 -0.70
C ALA A 17 -7.71 -8.35 -0.40
N LEU A 18 -7.43 -9.28 -1.31
CA LEU A 18 -7.74 -10.69 -1.09
C LEU A 18 -7.06 -11.26 0.15
N LEU A 19 -5.79 -10.93 0.39
CA LEU A 19 -5.04 -11.37 1.57
C LEU A 19 -5.58 -10.76 2.87
N PHE A 20 -5.93 -9.47 2.87
CA PHE A 20 -6.55 -8.83 4.05
C PHE A 20 -7.80 -9.57 4.48
N PHE A 21 -8.71 -9.80 3.54
CA PHE A 21 -10.02 -10.36 3.88
C PHE A 21 -10.01 -11.88 4.02
N SER A 22 -9.09 -12.61 3.39
CA SER A 22 -8.94 -14.04 3.67
C SER A 22 -8.49 -14.32 5.10
N LYS A 23 -7.73 -13.39 5.70
CA LYS A 23 -7.20 -13.55 7.06
C LYS A 23 -8.07 -12.90 8.14
N CYS A 24 -8.62 -11.71 7.89
CA CYS A 24 -9.41 -11.00 8.90
C CYS A 24 -10.91 -11.35 8.87
N ARG A 25 -11.47 -11.69 7.70
CA ARG A 25 -12.92 -11.92 7.50
C ARG A 25 -13.16 -13.01 6.45
N PRO A 26 -12.74 -14.26 6.72
CA PRO A 26 -12.78 -15.36 5.74
C PRO A 26 -14.19 -15.65 5.24
N ASP A 27 -15.20 -15.59 6.12
CA ASP A 27 -16.58 -15.99 5.81
C ASP A 27 -17.42 -14.92 5.11
N ASP A 28 -16.97 -13.66 5.12
CA ASP A 28 -17.73 -12.57 4.51
C ASP A 28 -17.69 -12.66 2.97
N GLU A 29 -18.81 -12.39 2.31
CA GLU A 29 -18.85 -12.24 0.85
C GLU A 29 -18.12 -10.95 0.44
N LYS A 30 -17.27 -11.02 -0.58
CA LYS A 30 -16.33 -9.97 -0.97
C LYS A 30 -16.60 -9.56 -2.42
N GLU A 31 -16.96 -8.29 -2.62
CA GLU A 31 -17.12 -7.67 -3.94
C GLU A 31 -15.98 -6.67 -4.16
N LEU A 32 -15.15 -6.89 -5.20
CA LEU A 32 -14.06 -5.99 -5.55
C LEU A 32 -14.55 -4.91 -6.53
N MET A 33 -14.39 -3.64 -6.13
CA MET A 33 -14.65 -2.47 -6.97
C MET A 33 -13.33 -1.97 -7.56
N TYR A 34 -13.11 -2.25 -8.84
CA TYR A 34 -11.91 -1.81 -9.55
C TYR A 34 -11.98 -0.33 -9.92
N SER A 35 -11.07 0.45 -9.34
CA SER A 35 -10.96 1.88 -9.57
C SER A 35 -9.84 2.21 -10.55
N PRO A 36 -9.99 3.21 -11.42
CA PRO A 36 -8.96 3.59 -12.39
C PRO A 36 -7.77 4.30 -11.74
N THR A 37 -7.96 4.92 -10.58
CA THR A 37 -6.93 5.68 -9.86
C THR A 37 -6.98 5.37 -8.36
N ILE A 38 -5.89 5.65 -7.65
CA ILE A 38 -5.85 5.56 -6.18
C ILE A 38 -6.85 6.54 -5.56
N GLU A 39 -6.98 7.74 -6.14
CA GLU A 39 -7.98 8.72 -5.72
C GLU A 39 -9.40 8.17 -5.79
N ASN A 40 -9.81 7.61 -6.92
CA ASN A 40 -11.12 6.99 -7.04
C ASN A 40 -11.29 5.83 -6.05
N ALA A 41 -10.23 5.07 -5.79
CA ALA A 41 -10.28 3.99 -4.81
C ALA A 41 -10.67 4.49 -3.42
N VAL A 42 -10.10 5.62 -2.98
CA VAL A 42 -10.43 6.27 -1.70
C VAL A 42 -11.79 6.97 -1.76
N LEU A 43 -12.10 7.69 -2.84
CA LEU A 43 -13.37 8.41 -2.99
C LEU A 43 -14.59 7.49 -2.98
N ASN A 44 -14.45 6.24 -3.46
CA ASN A 44 -15.52 5.25 -3.36
C ASN A 44 -15.98 4.96 -1.94
N LEU A 45 -15.13 5.18 -0.91
CA LEU A 45 -15.57 5.11 0.48
C LEU A 45 -16.69 6.12 0.76
N PHE A 46 -16.61 7.30 0.14
CA PHE A 46 -17.49 8.46 0.38
C PHE A 46 -18.66 8.56 -0.61
N ASN A 47 -18.82 7.59 -1.52
CA ASN A 47 -19.93 7.57 -2.47
C ASN A 47 -21.28 7.41 -1.72
N GLU A 48 -22.31 8.16 -2.13
CA GLU A 48 -23.64 8.15 -1.50
C GLU A 48 -24.50 6.96 -1.92
N GLU A 49 -24.45 6.55 -3.18
CA GLU A 49 -25.32 5.49 -3.70
C GLU A 49 -24.75 4.10 -3.41
N GLN A 50 -23.46 3.93 -3.67
CA GLN A 50 -22.78 2.64 -3.51
C GLN A 50 -21.41 2.85 -2.84
N PRO A 51 -21.39 3.14 -1.52
CA PRO A 51 -20.14 3.26 -0.80
C PRO A 51 -19.40 1.93 -0.77
N ALA A 52 -18.08 1.99 -0.95
CA ALA A 52 -17.20 0.90 -0.55
C ALA A 52 -17.08 0.89 0.98
N ASP A 53 -17.07 -0.30 1.57
CA ASP A 53 -16.83 -0.49 3.01
C ASP A 53 -15.35 -0.20 3.35
N PHE A 54 -14.48 -0.60 2.43
CA PHE A 54 -13.03 -0.49 2.57
C PHE A 54 -12.35 -0.09 1.26
N ALA A 55 -11.16 0.49 1.37
CA ALA A 55 -10.26 0.68 0.24
C ALA A 55 -8.86 0.18 0.57
N VAL A 56 -8.18 -0.40 -0.43
CA VAL A 56 -6.80 -0.86 -0.31
C VAL A 56 -5.91 -0.04 -1.22
N ILE A 57 -4.98 0.69 -0.62
CA ILE A 57 -4.09 1.61 -1.32
C ILE A 57 -2.61 1.31 -1.00
N PRO A 58 -1.70 1.46 -1.98
CA PRO A 58 -0.27 1.36 -1.72
C PRO A 58 0.19 2.61 -0.95
N LEU A 59 0.95 2.44 0.12
CA LEU A 59 1.45 3.53 0.94
C LEU A 59 2.92 3.85 0.62
N GLU A 60 3.71 2.82 0.37
CA GLU A 60 5.17 2.93 0.19
C GLU A 60 5.70 1.74 -0.61
N ASN A 61 6.69 1.99 -1.46
CA ASN A 61 7.45 0.97 -2.15
C ASN A 61 8.93 1.05 -1.73
N SER A 62 9.59 -0.10 -1.58
CA SER A 62 10.98 -0.18 -1.11
C SER A 62 12.03 0.38 -2.09
N ILE A 63 11.64 0.69 -3.33
CA ILE A 63 12.50 1.27 -4.37
C ILE A 63 12.15 2.75 -4.59
N GLU A 64 10.86 3.08 -4.73
CA GLU A 64 10.42 4.45 -5.08
C GLU A 64 10.06 5.32 -3.87
N GLY A 65 10.02 4.75 -2.67
CA GLY A 65 9.60 5.44 -1.45
C GLY A 65 8.07 5.62 -1.38
N ALA A 66 7.64 6.72 -0.75
CA ALA A 66 6.25 6.95 -0.41
C ALA A 66 5.36 7.22 -1.65
N VAL A 67 4.15 6.67 -1.65
CA VAL A 67 3.15 6.95 -2.69
C VAL A 67 2.45 8.27 -2.37
N GLY A 68 2.90 9.34 -3.03
CA GLY A 68 2.47 10.72 -2.73
C GLY A 68 0.95 10.91 -2.70
N ILE A 69 0.24 10.42 -3.71
CA ILE A 69 -1.23 10.55 -3.78
C ILE A 69 -1.95 9.85 -2.61
N SER A 70 -1.45 8.70 -2.17
CA SER A 70 -2.01 7.99 -1.02
C SER A 70 -1.82 8.79 0.27
N MET A 71 -0.63 9.38 0.44
CA MET A 71 -0.32 10.21 1.60
C MET A 71 -1.23 11.44 1.64
N ASP A 72 -1.35 12.15 0.51
CA ASP A 72 -2.22 13.32 0.37
C ASP A 72 -3.69 12.98 0.70
N LEU A 73 -4.21 11.86 0.18
CA LEU A 73 -5.58 11.41 0.46
C LEU A 73 -5.81 11.03 1.94
N LEU A 74 -4.84 10.37 2.59
CA LEU A 74 -4.89 10.07 4.02
C LEU A 74 -4.96 11.35 4.87
N ASN A 75 -4.32 12.41 4.41
CA ASN A 75 -4.32 13.70 5.07
C ASN A 75 -5.62 14.48 4.87
N GLU A 76 -6.12 14.52 3.63
CA GLU A 76 -7.27 15.32 3.20
C GLU A 76 -8.63 14.69 3.55
N LYS A 77 -8.71 13.36 3.63
CA LYS A 77 -9.97 12.64 3.91
C LYS A 77 -10.05 12.14 5.34
N GLU A 78 -11.26 12.10 5.90
CA GLU A 78 -11.52 11.50 7.22
C GLU A 78 -11.61 9.98 7.08
N VAL A 79 -10.44 9.35 7.10
CA VAL A 79 -10.26 7.90 6.98
C VAL A 79 -9.35 7.37 8.09
N THR A 80 -9.54 6.11 8.44
CA THR A 80 -8.71 5.36 9.41
C THR A 80 -8.01 4.21 8.70
N ILE A 81 -6.72 4.01 8.98
CA ILE A 81 -5.96 2.81 8.62
C ILE A 81 -6.28 1.72 9.65
N ASN A 82 -6.79 0.59 9.17
CA ASN A 82 -7.21 -0.53 10.00
C ASN A 82 -6.20 -1.68 10.00
N ALA A 83 -5.40 -1.81 8.96
CA ALA A 83 -4.39 -2.85 8.83
C ALA A 83 -3.36 -2.48 7.77
N GLU A 84 -2.17 -3.07 7.87
CA GLU A 84 -1.16 -3.04 6.81
C GLU A 84 -0.77 -4.45 6.36
N ILE A 85 -0.32 -4.57 5.11
CA ILE A 85 0.32 -5.78 4.60
C ILE A 85 1.48 -5.38 3.70
N ILE A 86 2.56 -6.17 3.70
CA ILE A 86 3.70 -5.97 2.82
C ILE A 86 3.71 -7.09 1.79
N ILE A 87 3.65 -6.72 0.52
CA ILE A 87 3.60 -7.68 -0.60
C ILE A 87 4.90 -7.61 -1.39
N ARG A 88 5.43 -8.79 -1.73
CA ARG A 88 6.55 -8.91 -2.66
C ARG A 88 6.10 -8.62 -4.08
N ILE A 89 6.82 -7.72 -4.74
CA ILE A 89 6.59 -7.35 -6.13
C ILE A 89 7.54 -8.16 -7.01
N GLU A 90 7.00 -9.24 -7.55
CA GLU A 90 7.71 -10.13 -8.46
C GLU A 90 7.15 -9.99 -9.87
N HIS A 91 8.05 -9.78 -10.84
CA HIS A 91 7.70 -9.62 -12.23
C HIS A 91 7.97 -10.92 -12.99
N SER A 92 6.97 -11.33 -13.77
CA SER A 92 7.03 -12.47 -14.67
C SER A 92 6.79 -12.00 -16.09
N LEU A 93 7.41 -12.68 -17.06
CA LEU A 93 7.09 -12.50 -18.47
C LEU A 93 5.91 -13.42 -18.83
N LEU A 94 4.86 -12.84 -19.38
CA LEU A 94 3.58 -13.50 -19.64
C LEU A 94 3.21 -13.39 -21.11
N SER A 95 2.70 -14.45 -21.74
CA SER A 95 2.23 -14.42 -23.13
C SER A 95 1.26 -15.58 -23.42
N LEU A 96 0.49 -15.51 -24.51
CA LEU A 96 -0.22 -16.70 -25.03
C LEU A 96 0.73 -17.65 -25.78
N GLU A 97 1.86 -17.14 -26.28
CA GLU A 97 2.92 -17.98 -26.83
C GLU A 97 3.61 -18.77 -25.72
N THR A 98 4.30 -19.83 -26.13
CA THR A 98 5.19 -20.63 -25.25
C THR A 98 6.67 -20.37 -25.54
N SER A 99 6.97 -19.78 -26.70
CA SER A 99 8.34 -19.48 -27.13
C SER A 99 8.60 -17.97 -27.15
N LEU A 100 9.74 -17.57 -26.57
CA LEU A 100 10.20 -16.18 -26.59
C LEU A 100 10.44 -15.65 -28.01
N PHE A 101 10.73 -16.53 -28.97
CA PHE A 101 11.07 -16.15 -30.34
C PHE A 101 9.91 -15.48 -31.09
N ASN A 102 8.67 -15.85 -30.76
CA ASN A 102 7.47 -15.35 -31.44
C ASN A 102 6.96 -14.01 -30.88
N ILE A 103 7.61 -13.47 -29.84
CA ILE A 103 7.20 -12.24 -29.18
C ILE A 103 7.73 -11.02 -29.96
N GLU A 104 6.81 -10.21 -30.46
CA GLU A 104 7.11 -8.98 -31.19
C GLU A 104 6.99 -7.72 -30.31
N THR A 105 6.15 -7.76 -29.27
CA THR A 105 5.93 -6.59 -28.40
C THR A 105 5.77 -6.98 -26.94
N VAL A 106 6.44 -6.27 -26.03
CA VAL A 106 6.33 -6.43 -24.58
C VAL A 106 5.67 -5.20 -23.97
N TYR A 107 4.57 -5.41 -23.25
CA TYR A 107 3.83 -4.38 -22.53
C TYR A 107 4.17 -4.39 -21.03
N SER A 108 4.26 -3.22 -20.40
CA SER A 108 4.20 -3.10 -18.94
C SER A 108 3.97 -1.65 -18.54
N HIS A 109 3.87 -1.40 -17.23
CA HIS A 109 4.08 -0.06 -16.70
C HIS A 109 5.53 0.39 -16.97
N PRO A 110 5.81 1.69 -17.21
CA PRO A 110 7.18 2.18 -17.44
C PRO A 110 8.18 1.69 -16.39
N GLN A 111 7.75 1.66 -15.14
CA GLN A 111 8.55 1.15 -14.03
C GLN A 111 8.83 -0.36 -14.13
N GLY A 112 7.84 -1.17 -14.55
CA GLY A 112 8.01 -2.61 -14.75
C GLY A 112 9.00 -2.91 -15.88
N LEU A 113 8.90 -2.17 -17.00
CA LEU A 113 9.89 -2.23 -18.09
C LEU A 113 11.29 -1.87 -17.59
N TYR A 114 11.41 -0.79 -16.82
CA TYR A 114 12.69 -0.33 -16.29
C TYR A 114 13.32 -1.33 -15.32
N GLN A 115 12.52 -1.92 -14.42
CA GLN A 115 12.98 -2.93 -13.47
C GLN A 115 13.43 -4.21 -14.16
N CYS A 116 12.89 -4.53 -15.34
CA CYS A 116 13.22 -5.74 -16.11
C CYS A 116 14.15 -5.48 -17.31
N ARG A 117 14.72 -4.27 -17.43
CA ARG A 117 15.51 -3.84 -18.61
C ARG A 117 16.68 -4.77 -18.94
N ASN A 118 17.33 -5.36 -17.95
CA ASN A 118 18.48 -6.25 -18.17
C ASN A 118 18.04 -7.56 -18.84
N PHE A 119 16.98 -8.17 -18.33
CA PHE A 119 16.38 -9.37 -18.92
C PHE A 119 15.90 -9.12 -20.35
N LEU A 120 15.21 -7.99 -20.58
CA LEU A 120 14.70 -7.60 -21.90
C LEU A 120 15.84 -7.45 -22.93
N ARG A 121 16.93 -6.78 -22.54
CA ARG A 121 18.12 -6.61 -23.40
C ARG A 121 18.84 -7.93 -23.70
N GLU A 122 18.76 -8.92 -22.81
CA GLU A 122 19.42 -10.20 -23.02
C GLU A 122 18.58 -11.15 -23.89
N LYS A 123 17.30 -11.33 -23.55
CA LYS A 123 16.44 -12.37 -24.11
C LYS A 123 15.50 -11.91 -25.22
N LEU A 124 15.13 -10.63 -25.26
CA LEU A 124 14.09 -10.08 -26.15
C LEU A 124 14.58 -8.84 -26.92
N LYS A 125 15.77 -8.95 -27.52
CA LYS A 125 16.47 -7.84 -28.21
C LYS A 125 15.67 -7.18 -29.34
N ASN A 126 14.82 -7.95 -30.02
CA ASN A 126 14.07 -7.50 -31.18
C ASN A 126 12.62 -7.13 -30.85
N ALA A 127 12.18 -7.36 -29.61
CA ALA A 127 10.80 -7.05 -29.21
C ALA A 127 10.65 -5.54 -28.97
N ARG A 128 9.58 -4.96 -29.50
CA ARG A 128 9.20 -3.57 -29.20
C ARG A 128 8.73 -3.48 -27.75
N LEU A 129 9.20 -2.49 -27.02
CA LEU A 129 8.67 -2.17 -25.69
C LEU A 129 7.53 -1.16 -25.81
N ALA A 130 6.42 -1.40 -25.10
CA ALA A 130 5.26 -0.53 -25.10
C ALA A 130 4.78 -0.28 -23.67
N GLU A 131 4.55 0.99 -23.34
CA GLU A 131 4.12 1.42 -22.02
C GLU A 131 2.59 1.32 -21.87
N THR A 132 2.15 1.11 -20.64
CA THR A 132 0.74 1.02 -20.23
C THR A 132 0.56 1.63 -18.85
N ASP A 133 -0.67 1.93 -18.47
CA ASP A 133 -0.99 2.56 -17.18
C ASP A 133 -0.74 1.64 -15.97
N SER A 134 -0.70 0.32 -16.17
CA SER A 134 -0.41 -0.64 -15.09
C SER A 134 0.07 -2.00 -15.60
N THR A 135 0.74 -2.75 -14.74
CA THR A 135 1.21 -4.11 -15.05
C THR A 135 0.05 -5.07 -15.32
N SER A 136 -1.08 -4.96 -14.61
CA SER A 136 -2.26 -5.78 -14.89
C SER A 136 -2.95 -5.38 -16.19
N LYS A 137 -2.92 -4.10 -16.59
CA LYS A 137 -3.38 -3.66 -17.91
C LYS A 137 -2.52 -4.25 -19.02
N ALA A 138 -1.20 -4.32 -18.83
CA ALA A 138 -0.32 -4.99 -19.78
C ALA A 138 -0.68 -6.46 -19.96
N ALA A 139 -0.94 -7.20 -18.87
CA ALA A 139 -1.40 -8.59 -18.95
C ALA A 139 -2.71 -8.72 -19.73
N GLN A 140 -3.69 -7.83 -19.47
CA GLN A 140 -4.92 -7.78 -20.26
C GLN A 140 -4.66 -7.55 -21.76
N MET A 141 -3.72 -6.66 -22.10
CA MET A 141 -3.38 -6.35 -23.51
C MET A 141 -2.63 -7.50 -24.21
N ALA A 142 -1.80 -8.24 -23.48
CA ALA A 142 -1.09 -9.40 -24.00
C ALA A 142 -2.04 -10.56 -24.32
N ALA A 143 -3.13 -10.70 -23.56
CA ALA A 143 -4.16 -11.72 -23.80
C ALA A 143 -4.94 -11.52 -25.12
N ALA A 144 -4.80 -10.36 -25.79
CA ALA A 144 -5.48 -10.09 -27.06
C ALA A 144 -4.72 -10.59 -28.31
N ASN A 145 -3.43 -10.93 -28.21
CA ASN A 145 -2.64 -11.36 -29.38
C ASN A 145 -1.42 -12.20 -28.95
N PRO A 146 -1.21 -13.40 -29.53
CA PRO A 146 -0.09 -14.27 -29.17
C PRO A 146 1.30 -13.66 -29.32
N LYS A 147 1.49 -12.76 -30.29
CA LYS A 147 2.77 -12.08 -30.52
C LYS A 147 3.10 -11.01 -29.47
N ARG A 148 2.23 -10.84 -28.46
CA ARG A 148 2.41 -9.89 -27.37
C ARG A 148 2.79 -10.62 -26.10
N ALA A 149 3.63 -9.97 -25.32
CA ALA A 149 3.93 -10.37 -23.96
C ALA A 149 3.66 -9.22 -22.99
N ALA A 150 3.54 -9.53 -21.72
CA ALA A 150 3.40 -8.59 -20.64
C ALA A 150 4.42 -8.87 -19.54
N ILE A 151 4.89 -7.81 -18.89
CA ILE A 151 5.58 -7.93 -17.61
C ILE A 151 4.57 -7.57 -16.52
N ALA A 152 4.18 -8.56 -15.72
CA ALA A 152 3.24 -8.39 -14.63
C ALA A 152 3.43 -9.45 -13.55
N SER A 153 2.53 -9.50 -12.56
CA SER A 153 2.49 -10.58 -11.57
C SER A 153 2.09 -11.91 -12.21
N ALA A 154 2.57 -13.01 -11.66
CA ALA A 154 2.16 -14.35 -12.09
C ALA A 154 0.63 -14.55 -11.95
N GLU A 155 0.04 -13.95 -10.93
CA GLU A 155 -1.40 -13.94 -10.68
C GLU A 155 -2.18 -13.23 -11.79
N ALA A 156 -1.68 -12.10 -12.31
CA ALA A 156 -2.28 -11.46 -13.48
C ALA A 156 -2.23 -12.39 -14.70
N GLY A 157 -1.11 -13.09 -14.90
CA GLY A 157 -0.98 -14.09 -15.97
C GLY A 157 -2.06 -15.17 -15.90
N ARG A 158 -2.21 -15.81 -14.74
CA ARG A 158 -3.27 -16.81 -14.52
C ARG A 158 -4.66 -16.24 -14.76
N LYS A 159 -4.92 -15.02 -14.28
CA LYS A 159 -6.23 -14.37 -14.39
C LYS A 159 -6.63 -14.07 -15.84
N TYR A 160 -5.66 -13.72 -16.70
CA TYR A 160 -5.90 -13.44 -18.11
C TYR A 160 -5.58 -14.61 -19.05
N GLY A 161 -5.36 -15.83 -18.51
CA GLY A 161 -5.10 -17.02 -19.32
C GLY A 161 -3.77 -17.00 -20.08
N LEU A 162 -2.76 -16.30 -19.54
CA LEU A 162 -1.42 -16.23 -20.12
C LEU A 162 -0.50 -17.29 -19.52
N ASN A 163 0.38 -17.84 -20.36
CA ASN A 163 1.50 -18.66 -19.94
C ASN A 163 2.53 -17.80 -19.21
N ILE A 164 3.12 -18.37 -18.16
CA ILE A 164 4.26 -17.77 -17.46
C ILE A 164 5.51 -18.32 -18.13
N LEU A 165 6.20 -17.48 -18.91
CA LEU A 165 7.39 -17.89 -19.66
C LEU A 165 8.64 -17.87 -18.80
N GLU A 166 8.77 -16.82 -17.99
CA GLU A 166 9.88 -16.64 -17.06
C GLU A 166 9.37 -15.94 -15.80
N THR A 167 9.93 -16.29 -14.64
CA THR A 167 9.58 -15.68 -13.36
C THR A 167 10.78 -14.92 -12.79
N ASN A 168 10.51 -13.97 -11.90
CA ASN A 168 11.55 -13.21 -11.20
C ASN A 168 12.54 -12.49 -12.13
N ILE A 169 12.02 -11.87 -13.19
CA ILE A 169 12.83 -11.20 -14.23
C ILE A 169 13.24 -9.76 -13.85
N GLN A 170 12.84 -9.28 -12.67
CA GLN A 170 13.24 -7.98 -12.14
C GLN A 170 14.69 -7.96 -11.68
N SER A 171 15.34 -6.80 -11.83
CA SER A 171 16.74 -6.59 -11.44
C SER A 171 16.94 -6.64 -9.92
N VAL A 172 15.96 -6.14 -9.16
CA VAL A 172 16.01 -6.03 -7.70
C VAL A 172 15.08 -7.07 -7.09
N LYS A 173 15.64 -8.06 -6.38
CA LYS A 173 14.87 -9.18 -5.82
C LYS A 173 14.02 -8.81 -4.60
N ASN A 174 14.47 -7.84 -3.82
CA ASN A 174 13.80 -7.41 -2.59
C ASN A 174 12.86 -6.22 -2.84
N ASN A 175 12.08 -6.24 -3.92
CA ASN A 175 11.05 -5.22 -4.16
C ASN A 175 9.80 -5.54 -3.35
N ARG A 176 9.40 -4.63 -2.46
CA ARG A 176 8.21 -4.78 -1.61
C ARG A 176 7.38 -3.51 -1.65
N THR A 177 6.06 -3.69 -1.67
CA THR A 177 5.12 -2.59 -1.51
C THR A 177 4.28 -2.81 -0.27
N ARG A 178 4.24 -1.79 0.58
CA ARG A 178 3.38 -1.72 1.74
C ARG A 178 2.01 -1.20 1.30
N PHE A 179 0.98 -1.99 1.55
CA PHE A 179 -0.42 -1.62 1.33
C PHE A 179 -1.10 -1.40 2.68
N VAL A 180 -2.06 -0.48 2.70
CA VAL A 180 -2.90 -0.22 3.86
C VAL A 180 -4.38 -0.41 3.51
N LEU A 181 -5.11 -0.96 4.47
CA LEU A 181 -6.56 -1.11 4.42
C LEU A 181 -7.20 0.04 5.18
N ILE A 182 -7.99 0.87 4.48
CA ILE A 182 -8.62 2.07 5.04
C ILE A 182 -10.15 2.00 4.99
N SER A 183 -10.81 2.70 5.90
CA SER A 183 -12.26 2.89 5.96
C SER A 183 -12.60 4.22 6.65
N LYS A 184 -13.87 4.64 6.65
CA LYS A 184 -14.31 5.87 7.32
C LYS A 184 -14.11 5.84 8.84
N ASN A 185 -14.24 4.67 9.45
CA ASN A 185 -14.12 4.45 10.89
C ASN A 185 -13.26 3.21 11.15
N ASP A 186 -12.73 3.05 12.36
CA ASP A 186 -12.13 1.78 12.81
C ASP A 186 -13.18 0.66 12.73
N ALA A 187 -13.06 -0.17 11.68
CA ALA A 187 -14.04 -1.16 11.25
C ALA A 187 -13.54 -2.60 11.42
N ILE A 188 -12.23 -2.79 11.61
CA ILE A 188 -11.67 -4.08 12.03
C ILE A 188 -11.72 -4.20 13.56
N GLY A 189 -11.91 -3.07 14.27
CA GLY A 189 -12.14 -3.08 15.71
C GLY A 189 -10.90 -3.46 16.50
N ILE A 190 -9.72 -3.38 15.88
CA ILE A 190 -8.44 -3.65 16.53
C ILE A 190 -8.35 -2.78 17.78
N SER A 191 -8.75 -1.50 17.72
CA SER A 191 -8.66 -0.62 18.89
C SER A 191 -9.84 -0.68 19.87
N LYS A 192 -10.86 -1.54 19.66
CA LYS A 192 -12.17 -1.41 20.34
C LYS A 192 -12.66 -2.61 21.16
N SER A 193 -12.24 -3.84 20.88
CA SER A 193 -12.72 -4.99 21.67
C SER A 193 -11.72 -6.12 21.75
N LYS A 194 -11.42 -6.55 22.98
CA LYS A 194 -10.50 -7.65 23.28
C LYS A 194 -10.92 -8.98 22.61
N GLU A 195 -12.22 -9.27 22.58
CA GLU A 195 -12.76 -10.47 21.93
C GLU A 195 -12.52 -10.51 20.43
N MET A 196 -12.67 -9.37 19.74
CA MET A 196 -12.41 -9.29 18.30
C MET A 196 -10.92 -9.25 17.98
N MET A 197 -10.09 -8.63 18.84
CA MET A 197 -8.64 -8.76 18.78
C MET A 197 -8.22 -10.23 18.87
N ASP A 198 -8.76 -10.98 19.83
CA ASP A 198 -8.42 -12.39 20.03
C ASP A 198 -8.78 -13.24 18.79
N SER A 199 -9.96 -13.00 18.18
CA SER A 199 -10.42 -13.76 17.01
C SER A 199 -9.60 -13.53 15.73
N VAL A 200 -8.96 -12.36 15.58
CA VAL A 200 -8.10 -12.07 14.41
C VAL A 200 -6.61 -12.07 14.74
N SER A 201 -6.22 -12.24 16.01
CA SER A 201 -4.83 -12.09 16.47
C SER A 201 -3.82 -12.97 15.75
N ASP A 202 -4.23 -14.15 15.28
CA ASP A 202 -3.37 -15.10 14.55
C ASP A 202 -3.07 -14.67 13.11
N ALA A 203 -3.87 -13.76 12.53
CA ALA A 203 -3.62 -13.20 11.21
C ALA A 203 -2.45 -12.19 11.21
N PHE A 204 -2.19 -11.57 12.37
CA PHE A 204 -1.25 -10.47 12.51
C PHE A 204 0.11 -10.93 13.04
N GLU A 205 1.16 -10.19 12.65
CA GLU A 205 2.50 -10.37 13.18
C GLU A 205 2.52 -10.13 14.70
N LYS A 206 3.29 -10.95 15.42
CA LYS A 206 3.44 -10.87 16.87
C LYS A 206 4.89 -10.56 17.25
N LYS A 207 5.08 -9.66 18.20
CA LYS A 207 6.37 -9.30 18.83
C LYS A 207 6.27 -9.61 20.33
N ASN A 208 7.17 -10.46 20.83
CA ASN A 208 7.16 -10.94 22.22
C ASN A 208 5.80 -11.54 22.67
N GLY A 209 5.12 -12.27 21.77
CA GLY A 209 3.84 -12.94 22.06
C GLY A 209 2.62 -12.03 22.04
N LYS A 210 2.78 -10.72 21.77
CA LYS A 210 1.68 -9.76 21.58
C LYS A 210 1.62 -9.31 20.13
N MET A 211 0.47 -8.83 19.67
CA MET A 211 0.33 -8.29 18.32
C MET A 211 1.25 -7.09 18.14
N ASP A 212 1.98 -7.05 17.02
CA ASP A 212 2.88 -5.96 16.68
C ASP A 212 2.05 -4.79 16.13
N LEU A 213 1.65 -3.90 17.05
CA LEU A 213 0.80 -2.75 16.76
C LEU A 213 1.63 -1.53 16.38
N LYS A 214 1.13 -0.80 15.41
CA LYS A 214 1.66 0.48 14.96
C LYS A 214 0.57 1.53 15.01
N THR A 215 0.96 2.75 15.35
CA THR A 215 0.11 3.92 15.20
C THR A 215 0.74 4.88 14.20
N SER A 216 -0.08 5.42 13.30
CA SER A 216 0.33 6.44 12.32
C SER A 216 -0.30 7.78 12.64
N VAL A 217 0.49 8.85 12.51
CA VAL A 217 0.04 10.23 12.69
C VAL A 217 0.57 11.15 11.60
N ILE A 218 -0.13 12.26 11.39
CA ILE A 218 0.34 13.41 10.60
C ILE A 218 0.47 14.60 11.54
N SER A 219 1.68 15.13 11.66
CA SER A 219 2.02 16.26 12.50
C SER A 219 2.31 17.49 11.65
N TYR A 220 1.59 18.58 11.87
CA TYR A 220 1.87 19.88 11.26
C TYR A 220 2.73 20.68 12.22
N LEU A 221 3.84 21.23 11.73
CA LEU A 221 4.66 22.12 12.54
C LEU A 221 3.86 23.36 12.92
N LYS A 222 3.99 23.79 14.18
CA LYS A 222 3.38 25.02 14.65
C LYS A 222 4.02 26.26 14.02
N ASN A 223 5.35 26.27 13.98
CA ASN A 223 6.18 27.27 13.32
C ASN A 223 7.33 26.54 12.63
N ASP A 224 7.68 26.91 11.39
CA ASP A 224 8.91 26.44 10.76
C ASP A 224 10.12 27.16 11.39
N GLN A 225 10.77 26.50 12.34
CA GLN A 225 11.92 27.02 13.06
C GLN A 225 12.90 25.90 13.43
N PRO A 226 14.20 26.22 13.62
CA PRO A 226 15.17 25.23 14.08
C PRO A 226 14.70 24.50 15.33
N GLY A 227 14.74 23.16 15.29
CA GLY A 227 14.32 22.31 16.41
C GLY A 227 12.84 21.95 16.46
N ALA A 228 11.97 22.50 15.60
CA ALA A 228 10.54 22.20 15.62
C ALA A 228 10.24 20.69 15.49
N LEU A 229 10.85 20.03 14.50
CA LEU A 229 10.74 18.57 14.36
C LEU A 229 11.38 17.82 15.53
N TYR A 230 12.53 18.28 16.02
CA TYR A 230 13.23 17.67 17.14
C TYR A 230 12.34 17.58 18.38
N HIS A 231 11.57 18.62 18.70
CA HIS A 231 10.66 18.61 19.84
C HIS A 231 9.50 17.61 19.68
N ILE A 232 8.97 17.45 18.46
CA ILE A 232 7.94 16.43 18.16
C ILE A 232 8.52 15.03 18.35
N LEU A 233 9.70 14.75 17.77
CA LEU A 233 10.33 13.43 17.91
C LEU A 233 10.81 13.17 19.34
N GLY A 234 11.19 14.22 20.06
CA GLY A 234 11.58 14.20 21.46
C GLY A 234 10.46 13.69 22.38
N ALA A 235 9.19 13.95 22.05
CA ALA A 235 8.05 13.41 22.79
C ALA A 235 8.06 11.87 22.76
N PHE A 236 8.18 11.26 21.58
CA PHE A 236 8.23 9.80 21.45
C PHE A 236 9.48 9.20 22.11
N PHE A 237 10.63 9.88 21.99
CA PHE A 237 11.87 9.44 22.62
C PHE A 237 11.76 9.39 24.16
N LYS A 238 11.18 10.41 24.80
CA LYS A 238 11.02 10.47 26.27
C LYS A 238 10.20 9.31 26.83
N HIS A 239 9.22 8.84 26.05
CA HIS A 239 8.36 7.71 26.41
C HIS A 239 8.89 6.37 25.89
N ASN A 240 10.13 6.32 25.37
CA ASN A 240 10.78 5.12 24.84
C ASN A 240 9.98 4.44 23.71
N ILE A 241 9.36 5.23 22.84
CA ILE A 241 8.54 4.76 21.72
C ILE A 241 9.40 4.72 20.45
N ASN A 242 9.47 3.54 19.81
CA ASN A 242 10.24 3.35 18.58
C ASN A 242 9.49 3.89 17.36
N LEU A 243 10.14 4.80 16.61
CA LEU A 243 9.63 5.27 15.32
C LEU A 243 10.05 4.30 14.22
N THR A 244 9.12 3.94 13.33
CA THR A 244 9.35 3.00 12.22
C THR A 244 9.34 3.65 10.85
N ARG A 245 8.77 4.86 10.73
CA ARG A 245 8.79 5.67 9.51
C ARG A 245 8.65 7.14 9.85
N ILE A 246 9.37 7.98 9.13
CA ILE A 246 9.17 9.43 9.12
C ILE A 246 9.31 9.94 7.68
N GLU A 247 8.34 10.74 7.24
CA GLU A 247 8.33 11.34 5.91
C GLU A 247 7.83 12.79 5.99
N SER A 248 8.62 13.73 5.48
CA SER A 248 8.21 15.14 5.36
C SER A 248 7.48 15.38 4.04
N ARG A 249 6.37 16.11 4.06
CA ARG A 249 5.71 16.60 2.85
C ARG A 249 5.31 18.07 2.98
N PRO A 250 5.32 18.86 1.88
CA PRO A 250 4.75 20.19 1.88
C PRO A 250 3.28 20.15 2.28
N ALA A 251 2.85 21.03 3.18
CA ALA A 251 1.46 21.12 3.65
C ALA A 251 0.51 21.75 2.62
N LYS A 252 1.03 22.18 1.45
CA LYS A 252 0.30 22.84 0.34
C LYS A 252 -0.48 24.11 0.76
N LYS A 253 -0.13 24.73 1.90
CA LYS A 253 -0.67 26.03 2.36
C LYS A 253 0.24 27.16 1.86
N GLU A 254 1.46 27.25 2.39
CA GLU A 254 2.51 28.17 1.93
C GLU A 254 3.85 27.45 1.69
N LEU A 255 4.77 28.10 0.97
CA LEU A 255 6.14 27.61 0.80
C LEU A 255 6.87 27.68 2.15
N GLY A 256 7.33 26.52 2.65
CA GLY A 256 7.96 26.39 3.97
C GLY A 256 7.09 25.69 5.01
N ASP A 257 5.79 25.50 4.73
CA ASP A 257 4.93 24.70 5.60
C ASP A 257 5.11 23.21 5.33
N TYR A 258 5.46 22.45 6.36
CA TYR A 258 5.64 21.00 6.29
C TYR A 258 4.69 20.27 7.23
N CYS A 259 4.25 19.10 6.78
CA CYS A 259 3.66 18.07 7.61
C CYS A 259 4.55 16.83 7.62
N PHE A 260 4.56 16.13 8.74
CA PHE A 260 5.35 14.93 8.96
C PHE A 260 4.43 13.75 9.18
N TYR A 261 4.59 12.71 8.36
CA TYR A 261 3.93 11.43 8.55
C TYR A 261 4.86 10.58 9.40
N ILE A 262 4.36 10.13 10.54
CA ILE A 262 5.13 9.40 11.52
C ILE A 262 4.40 8.10 11.81
N ASP A 263 5.11 6.98 11.66
CA ASP A 263 4.66 5.68 12.12
C ASP A 263 5.51 5.26 13.30
N PHE A 264 4.89 4.72 14.35
CA PHE A 264 5.59 4.27 15.54
C PHE A 264 4.96 3.01 16.14
N GLU A 265 5.77 2.23 16.84
CA GLU A 265 5.31 1.02 17.55
C GLU A 265 4.48 1.43 18.77
N GLY A 266 3.31 0.80 18.95
CA GLY A 266 2.47 0.99 20.12
C GLY A 266 1.00 1.23 19.81
N ASP A 267 0.15 0.90 20.79
CA ASP A 267 -1.29 1.17 20.75
C ASP A 267 -1.57 2.58 21.27
N ARG A 268 -2.40 3.36 20.58
CA ARG A 268 -2.85 4.66 21.07
C ARG A 268 -3.62 4.60 22.39
N SER A 269 -4.09 3.42 22.82
CA SER A 269 -4.70 3.25 24.14
C SER A 269 -3.69 3.13 25.27
N ASP A 270 -2.43 2.83 24.98
CA ASP A 270 -1.37 2.68 26.00
C ASP A 270 -1.05 4.03 26.63
N GLU A 271 -0.94 4.08 27.97
CA GLU A 271 -0.71 5.34 28.71
C GLU A 271 0.52 6.11 28.21
N GLY A 272 1.65 5.42 28.00
CA GLY A 272 2.87 6.05 27.48
C GLY A 272 2.72 6.61 26.07
N VAL A 273 1.92 5.95 25.21
CA VAL A 273 1.62 6.45 23.86
C VAL A 273 0.69 7.66 23.93
N GLN A 274 -0.33 7.63 24.80
CA GLN A 274 -1.22 8.77 25.01
C GLN A 274 -0.45 9.99 25.49
N ASP A 275 0.48 9.82 26.42
CA ASP A 275 1.28 10.93 26.94
C ASP A 275 2.26 11.46 25.89
N ALA A 276 2.89 10.60 25.09
CA ALA A 276 3.70 11.02 23.96
C ALA A 276 2.88 11.78 22.90
N LEU A 277 1.67 11.33 22.59
CA LEU A 277 0.77 11.99 21.64
C LEU A 277 0.31 13.36 22.16
N LYS A 278 -0.04 13.48 23.45
CA LYS A 278 -0.37 14.77 24.07
C LYS A 278 0.82 15.73 24.00
N GLU A 279 2.01 15.26 24.35
CA GLU A 279 3.23 16.07 24.30
C GLU A 279 3.54 16.52 22.86
N ALA A 280 3.53 15.60 21.89
CA ALA A 280 3.72 15.92 20.47
C ALA A 280 2.66 16.91 19.94
N ALA A 281 1.40 16.79 20.37
CA ALA A 281 0.33 17.69 20.00
C ALA A 281 0.59 19.13 20.50
N THR A 282 1.20 19.31 21.68
CA THR A 282 1.58 20.66 22.17
C THR A 282 2.63 21.35 21.29
N GLN A 283 3.43 20.58 20.56
CA GLN A 283 4.48 21.07 19.66
C GLN A 283 3.98 21.24 18.20
N SER A 284 2.73 20.86 17.93
CA SER A 284 2.15 20.82 16.59
C SER A 284 1.01 21.82 16.46
N ASP A 285 0.80 22.38 15.26
CA ASP A 285 -0.43 23.13 14.94
C ASP A 285 -1.63 22.17 14.90
N ARG A 286 -1.40 21.00 14.30
CA ARG A 286 -2.38 19.94 14.15
C ARG A 286 -1.69 18.60 14.21
N LEU A 287 -2.23 17.68 15.01
CA LEU A 287 -1.84 16.28 15.04
C LEU A 287 -3.05 15.42 14.65
N LYS A 288 -3.01 14.81 13.46
CA LYS A 288 -4.05 13.90 12.98
C LYS A 288 -3.61 12.46 13.23
N ILE A 289 -4.41 11.68 13.95
CA ILE A 289 -4.19 10.24 14.09
C ILE A 289 -4.83 9.53 12.90
N LEU A 290 -4.04 8.76 12.15
CA LEU A 290 -4.52 7.99 11.00
C LEU A 290 -5.02 6.60 11.39
N GLY A 291 -4.64 6.08 12.56
CA GLY A 291 -5.14 4.80 13.06
C GLY A 291 -4.08 4.05 13.86
N THR A 292 -4.54 3.03 14.58
CA THR A 292 -3.72 2.03 15.28
C THR A 292 -4.08 0.67 14.72
N TYR A 293 -3.09 -0.05 14.21
CA TYR A 293 -3.31 -1.22 13.39
C TYR A 293 -2.12 -2.18 13.44
N GLY A 294 -2.39 -3.46 13.17
CA GLY A 294 -1.36 -4.49 13.05
C GLY A 294 -0.90 -4.70 11.60
N ARG A 295 0.25 -5.36 11.44
CA ARG A 295 0.69 -5.90 10.16
C ARG A 295 0.18 -7.32 9.99
N LEU A 296 -0.46 -7.61 8.86
CA LEU A 296 -0.74 -8.99 8.47
C LEU A 296 0.54 -9.64 7.97
N SER A 297 0.73 -10.90 8.36
CA SER A 297 1.70 -11.78 7.68
C SER A 297 1.34 -11.88 6.20
N GLU A 298 2.32 -12.03 5.31
CA GLU A 298 2.08 -12.46 3.92
C GLU A 298 1.69 -13.95 3.92
#